data_AF-A0A6B3NUW3-F1
#
_entry.id   AF-A0A6B3NUW3-F1
#
_cell.length_a   1.000
_cell.length_b   1.000
_cell.length_c   1.000
_cell.angle_alpha   90.00
_cell.angle_beta   90.00
_cell.angle_gamma   90.00
#
_symmetry.space_group_name_H-M   'P 1'
#
loop_
_entity.id
_entity.type
_entity.pdbx_description
1 polymer ?
#
loop_
_entity_poly.entity_id
_entity_poly.type
_entity_poly.pdbx_seq_one_letter_code
_entity_poly.pdbx_strand_id
1 'polypeptide(L)'
;MNENWQRERERRQAIRELAELQPGDRAAKTILERLDGLERLDREHPISVCNLSLEKLSELPKEPHVIGCWIIRDANIPEPWRTRFTVALGPAARVAQGFYWQDWADFLQAWERDLGHVEQHRRELDDD
;
A
#
# COMPACT_ATOMS: atom_id res chain seq x y z
N MET A 1 14.76 -9.48 9.84
CA MET A 1 13.46 -9.00 9.32
C MET A 1 13.76 -8.19 8.08
N ASN A 2 13.05 -8.39 6.96
CA ASN A 2 13.35 -7.72 5.69
C ASN A 2 13.11 -6.20 5.83
N GLU A 3 14.09 -5.37 5.50
CA GLU A 3 14.00 -3.91 5.65
C GLU A 3 12.81 -3.32 4.86
N ASN A 4 12.53 -3.85 3.66
CA ASN A 4 11.36 -3.45 2.86
C ASN A 4 10.05 -3.70 3.62
N TRP A 5 9.95 -4.86 4.26
CA TRP A 5 8.76 -5.24 5.03
C TRP A 5 8.56 -4.32 6.24
N GLN A 6 9.65 -3.91 6.90
CA GLN A 6 9.57 -3.00 8.04
C GLN A 6 9.08 -1.62 7.61
N ARG A 7 9.60 -1.06 6.51
CA ARG A 7 9.16 0.23 5.96
C ARG A 7 7.70 0.20 5.55
N GLU A 8 7.28 -0.82 4.82
CA GLU A 8 5.90 -0.93 4.36
C GLU A 8 4.90 -1.23 5.50
N ARG A 9 5.34 -1.95 6.54
CA ARG A 9 4.57 -2.10 7.79
C ARG A 9 4.37 -0.76 8.50
N GLU A 10 5.42 0.02 8.65
CA GLU A 10 5.35 1.34 9.28
C GLU A 10 4.48 2.31 8.48
N ARG A 11 4.59 2.28 7.15
CA ARG A 11 3.74 3.03 6.23
C ARG A 11 2.27 2.67 6.40
N ARG A 12 1.95 1.37 6.38
CA ARG A 12 0.56 0.92 6.56
C ARG A 12 0.01 1.27 7.94
N GLN A 13 0.85 1.24 8.98
CA GLN A 13 0.45 1.67 10.31
C GLN A 13 0.15 3.18 10.33
N ALA A 14 1.01 4.02 9.76
CA ALA A 14 0.82 5.46 9.72
C ALA A 14 -0.45 5.85 8.95
N ILE A 15 -0.67 5.23 7.78
CA ILE A 15 -1.89 5.44 6.98
C ILE A 15 -3.15 5.07 7.78
N ARG A 16 -3.12 3.96 8.54
CA ARG A 16 -4.26 3.57 9.39
C ARG A 16 -4.48 4.55 10.54
N GLU A 17 -3.42 4.95 11.23
CA GLU A 17 -3.51 5.95 12.30
C GLU A 17 -4.08 7.27 11.78
N LEU A 18 -3.68 7.68 10.57
CA LEU A 18 -4.19 8.89 9.93
C LEU A 18 -5.67 8.76 9.55
N ALA A 19 -6.12 7.59 9.09
CA ALA A 19 -7.51 7.34 8.73
C ALA A 19 -8.51 7.47 9.90
N GLU A 20 -8.03 7.37 11.14
CA GLU A 20 -8.85 7.58 12.35
C GLU A 20 -9.03 9.07 12.70
N LEU A 21 -8.28 9.97 12.06
CA LEU A 21 -8.32 11.41 12.31
C LEU A 21 -9.15 12.13 11.24
N GLN A 22 -9.66 13.30 11.60
CA GLN A 22 -10.29 14.21 10.63
C GLN A 22 -9.22 15.09 9.97
N PRO A 23 -9.35 15.41 8.67
CA PRO A 23 -8.53 16.44 8.04
C PRO A 23 -8.53 17.75 8.84
N GLY A 24 -7.36 18.38 8.99
CA GLY A 24 -7.15 19.56 9.85
C GLY A 24 -6.85 19.24 11.32
N ASP A 25 -6.96 17.99 11.77
CA ASP A 25 -6.52 17.63 13.12
C ASP A 25 -5.00 17.79 13.28
N ARG A 26 -4.58 18.60 14.24
CA ARG A 26 -3.15 18.85 14.53
C ARG A 26 -2.39 17.57 14.90
N ALA A 27 -3.06 16.55 15.44
CA ALA A 27 -2.46 15.25 15.71
C ALA A 27 -1.98 14.54 14.43
N ALA A 28 -2.57 14.86 13.27
CA ALA A 28 -2.16 14.30 11.99
C ALA A 28 -0.75 14.75 11.57
N LYS A 29 -0.26 15.90 12.06
CA LYS A 29 1.05 16.46 11.69
C LYS A 29 2.19 15.48 11.96
N THR A 30 2.25 14.89 13.16
CA THR A 30 3.29 13.93 13.52
C THR A 30 3.21 12.64 12.68
N ILE A 31 2.01 12.23 12.29
CA ILE A 31 1.81 11.04 11.44
C ILE A 31 2.27 11.34 10.00
N LEU A 32 1.95 12.53 9.47
CA LEU A 32 2.42 13.00 8.17
C LEU A 32 3.95 13.13 8.13
N GLU A 33 4.58 13.71 9.16
CA GLU A 33 6.04 13.79 9.27
C GLU A 33 6.70 12.40 9.21
N ARG A 34 6.06 11.38 9.79
CA ARG A 34 6.52 9.98 9.70
C ARG A 34 6.39 9.44 8.27
N LEU A 35 5.27 9.69 7.59
CA LEU A 35 5.07 9.30 6.20
C LEU A 35 6.09 9.98 5.27
N ASP A 36 6.33 11.27 5.45
CA ASP A 36 7.31 12.05 4.68
C ASP A 36 8.73 11.55 4.94
N GLY A 37 9.03 11.17 6.18
CA GLY A 37 10.28 10.50 6.54
C GLY A 37 10.50 9.20 5.76
N LEU A 38 9.47 8.37 5.64
CA LEU A 38 9.52 7.13 4.84
C LEU A 38 9.67 7.43 3.34
N GLU A 39 8.94 8.41 2.81
CA GLU A 39 9.06 8.83 1.39
C GLU A 39 10.44 9.39 1.06
N ARG A 40 11.05 10.17 1.97
CA ARG A 40 12.43 10.63 1.83
C ARG A 40 13.40 9.45 1.88
N LEU A 41 13.22 8.53 2.82
CA LEU A 41 14.08 7.35 2.95
C LEU A 41 14.03 6.45 1.72
N ASP A 42 12.85 6.29 1.10
CA ASP A 42 12.70 5.52 -0.14
C ASP A 42 13.38 6.21 -1.34
N ARG A 43 13.47 7.54 -1.35
CA ARG A 43 14.21 8.30 -2.37
C ARG A 43 15.72 8.23 -2.18
N GLU A 44 16.19 8.36 -0.94
CA GLU A 44 17.63 8.39 -0.61
C GLU A 44 18.26 7.00 -0.58
N HIS A 45 17.50 6.01 -0.10
CA HIS A 45 17.94 4.64 0.10
C HIS A 45 16.90 3.65 -0.45
N PRO A 46 16.75 3.57 -1.79
CA PRO A 46 15.74 2.72 -2.42
C PRO A 46 16.03 1.24 -2.16
N ILE A 47 15.08 0.53 -1.54
CA ILE A 47 15.14 -0.94 -1.39
C ILE A 47 14.49 -1.64 -2.58
N SER A 48 13.39 -1.07 -3.08
CA SER A 48 12.69 -1.55 -4.28
C SER A 48 12.02 -0.37 -4.98
N VAL A 49 11.96 -0.43 -6.30
CA VAL A 49 11.41 0.65 -7.13
C VAL A 49 10.41 0.05 -8.10
N CYS A 50 9.20 0.62 -8.10
CA CYS A 50 8.19 0.33 -9.11
C CYS A 50 7.56 1.65 -9.56
N ASN A 51 7.64 1.92 -10.86
CA ASN A 51 7.10 3.13 -11.47
C ASN A 51 5.73 2.88 -12.14
N LEU A 52 5.10 1.73 -11.87
CA LEU A 52 3.77 1.45 -12.39
C LEU A 52 2.72 2.29 -11.64
N SER A 53 1.78 2.86 -12.40
CA SER A 53 0.58 3.48 -11.84
C SER A 53 -0.36 2.43 -11.24
N LEU A 54 -1.29 2.87 -10.39
CA LEU A 54 -2.37 2.02 -9.86
C LEU A 54 -3.18 1.37 -10.99
N GLU A 55 -3.45 2.10 -12.07
CA GLU A 55 -4.08 1.56 -13.28
C GLU A 55 -3.29 0.38 -13.85
N LYS A 56 -1.97 0.54 -14.05
CA LYS A 56 -1.13 -0.55 -14.59
C LYS A 56 -0.98 -1.73 -13.63
N LEU A 57 -1.04 -1.47 -12.33
CA LEU A 57 -1.09 -2.52 -11.31
C LEU A 57 -2.41 -3.30 -11.33
N SER A 58 -3.51 -2.63 -11.68
CA SER A 58 -4.83 -3.27 -11.87
C SER A 58 -4.93 -4.10 -13.15
N GLU A 59 -4.02 -3.89 -14.11
CA GLU A 59 -3.93 -4.62 -15.37
C GLU A 59 -3.02 -5.86 -15.29
N LEU A 60 -2.41 -6.14 -14.13
CA LEU A 60 -1.50 -7.28 -13.98
C LEU A 60 -2.18 -8.60 -14.36
N PRO A 61 -1.45 -9.55 -14.96
CA PRO A 61 -2.03 -10.77 -15.48
C PRO A 61 -2.64 -11.64 -14.36
N LYS A 62 -3.90 -12.01 -14.55
CA LYS A 62 -4.64 -12.98 -13.74
C LYS A 62 -4.90 -14.27 -14.48
N GLU A 63 -5.01 -15.37 -13.76
CA GLU A 63 -5.27 -16.69 -14.33
C GLU A 63 -6.35 -17.44 -13.53
N PRO A 64 -7.14 -18.31 -14.19
CA PRO A 64 -8.09 -19.16 -13.50
C PRO A 64 -7.37 -20.23 -12.68
N HIS A 65 -7.82 -20.45 -11.45
CA HIS A 65 -7.34 -21.50 -10.57
C HIS A 65 -8.33 -22.67 -10.52
N VAL A 66 -7.82 -23.88 -10.27
CA VAL A 66 -8.61 -25.13 -10.25
C VAL A 66 -9.76 -25.16 -9.23
N ILE A 67 -9.73 -24.26 -8.24
CA ILE A 67 -10.78 -24.12 -7.21
C ILE A 67 -11.89 -23.13 -7.62
N GLY A 68 -11.90 -22.66 -8.88
CA GLY A 68 -12.95 -21.79 -9.41
C GLY A 68 -12.78 -20.31 -9.10
N CYS A 69 -11.59 -19.86 -8.72
CA CYS A 69 -11.27 -18.44 -8.49
C CYS A 69 -10.23 -17.92 -9.49
N TRP A 70 -10.01 -16.61 -9.50
CA TRP A 70 -8.92 -15.97 -10.24
C TRP A 70 -7.80 -15.60 -9.30
N ILE A 71 -6.55 -15.83 -9.72
CA ILE A 71 -5.37 -15.50 -8.93
C ILE A 71 -4.40 -14.62 -9.71
N ILE A 72 -3.58 -13.89 -8.97
CA ILE A 72 -2.37 -13.22 -9.46
C ILE A 72 -1.14 -13.92 -8.87
N ARG A 73 -0.17 -14.28 -9.71
CA ARG A 73 1.07 -14.94 -9.28
C ARG A 73 1.94 -13.96 -8.50
N ASP A 74 2.61 -14.44 -7.44
CA ASP A 74 3.56 -13.62 -6.66
C ASP A 74 4.67 -13.00 -7.52
N ALA A 75 5.07 -13.69 -8.60
CA ALA A 75 6.11 -13.22 -9.52
C ALA A 75 5.64 -12.08 -10.44
N ASN A 76 4.33 -11.91 -10.61
CA ASN A 76 3.76 -10.86 -11.45
C ASN A 76 3.58 -9.54 -10.70
N ILE A 77 3.64 -9.55 -9.36
CA ILE A 77 3.51 -8.35 -8.54
C ILE A 77 4.90 -7.78 -8.27
N PRO A 78 5.23 -6.57 -8.77
CA PRO A 78 6.51 -5.95 -8.50
C PRO A 78 6.63 -5.50 -7.04
N GLU A 79 7.85 -5.43 -6.52
CA GLU A 79 8.12 -4.72 -5.27
C GLU A 79 8.14 -3.21 -5.52
N PRO A 80 7.64 -2.36 -4.60
CA PRO A 80 7.22 -2.69 -3.22
C PRO A 80 5.77 -3.19 -3.09
N TRP A 81 5.00 -3.25 -4.17
CA TRP A 81 3.56 -3.52 -4.12
C TRP A 81 3.20 -4.89 -3.55
N ARG A 82 4.00 -5.91 -3.84
CA ARG A 82 3.82 -7.23 -3.25
C ARG A 82 3.97 -7.19 -1.73
N THR A 83 4.98 -6.48 -1.23
CA THR A 83 5.18 -6.29 0.22
C THR A 83 4.03 -5.48 0.82
N ARG A 84 3.63 -4.36 0.20
CA ARG A 84 2.48 -3.54 0.64
C ARG A 84 1.22 -4.38 0.78
N PHE A 85 0.93 -5.19 -0.22
CA PHE A 85 -0.22 -6.07 -0.25
C PHE A 85 -0.18 -7.12 0.85
N THR A 86 0.97 -7.78 1.02
CA THR A 86 1.18 -8.78 2.08
C THR A 86 1.02 -8.18 3.48
N VAL A 87 1.53 -6.97 3.68
CA VAL A 87 1.39 -6.23 4.95
C VAL A 87 -0.07 -5.85 5.22
N ALA A 88 -0.85 -5.52 4.18
CA ALA A 88 -2.23 -5.09 4.31
C ALA A 88 -3.20 -6.24 4.61
N LEU A 89 -3.11 -7.36 3.89
CA LEU A 89 -4.06 -8.48 4.01
C LEU A 89 -3.66 -9.56 5.02
N GLY A 90 -2.38 -9.64 5.39
CA GLY A 90 -1.88 -10.76 6.20
C GLY A 90 -1.89 -12.10 5.45
N PRO A 91 -1.69 -13.23 6.15
CA PRO A 91 -1.43 -14.52 5.51
C PRO A 91 -2.66 -15.24 4.92
N ALA A 92 -3.89 -14.75 5.15
CA ALA A 92 -5.11 -15.50 4.86
C ALA A 92 -5.59 -15.42 3.39
N ALA A 93 -5.09 -14.45 2.61
CA ALA A 93 -5.63 -14.09 1.29
C ALA A 93 -4.93 -14.77 0.10
N ARG A 94 -4.59 -16.06 0.20
CA ARG A 94 -3.83 -16.73 -0.86
C ARG A 94 -4.02 -18.24 -0.98
N VAL A 95 -3.71 -18.73 -2.18
CA VAL A 95 -3.36 -20.13 -2.45
C VAL A 95 -1.83 -20.26 -2.53
N ALA A 96 -1.32 -21.49 -2.68
CA ALA A 96 0.12 -21.72 -2.85
C ALA A 96 0.68 -21.00 -4.09
N GLN A 97 -0.13 -20.92 -5.14
CA GLN A 97 0.22 -20.40 -6.46
C GLN A 97 0.25 -18.86 -6.56
N GLY A 98 -0.37 -18.16 -5.61
CA GLY A 98 -0.53 -16.70 -5.66
C GLY A 98 -1.69 -16.20 -4.81
N PHE A 99 -1.99 -14.92 -4.95
CA PHE A 99 -3.05 -14.25 -4.20
C PHE A 99 -4.37 -14.23 -4.97
N TYR A 100 -5.48 -14.11 -4.26
CA TYR A 100 -6.77 -13.92 -4.90
C TYR A 100 -6.83 -12.58 -5.64
N TRP A 101 -7.30 -12.61 -6.88
CA TRP A 101 -7.40 -11.43 -7.73
C TRP A 101 -8.34 -10.36 -7.13
N GLN A 102 -9.44 -10.79 -6.53
CA GLN A 102 -10.40 -9.86 -5.93
C GLN A 102 -9.76 -9.06 -4.79
N ASP A 103 -9.04 -9.73 -3.90
CA ASP A 103 -8.34 -9.07 -2.79
C ASP A 103 -7.30 -8.07 -3.30
N TRP A 104 -6.60 -8.39 -4.40
CA TRP A 104 -5.66 -7.48 -5.06
C TRP A 104 -6.36 -6.22 -5.58
N ALA A 105 -7.49 -6.38 -6.29
CA ALA A 105 -8.26 -5.26 -6.81
C ALA A 105 -8.81 -4.37 -5.68
N ASP A 106 -9.36 -4.99 -4.63
CA ASP A 106 -9.90 -4.27 -3.47
C ASP A 106 -8.81 -3.52 -2.71
N PHE A 107 -7.63 -4.12 -2.57
CA PHE A 107 -6.46 -3.46 -1.99
C PHE A 107 -6.04 -2.22 -2.78
N LEU A 108 -5.96 -2.28 -4.11
CA LEU A 108 -5.56 -1.13 -4.92
C LEU A 108 -6.55 0.03 -4.78
N GLN A 109 -7.86 -0.26 -4.76
CA GLN A 109 -8.90 0.75 -4.54
C GLN A 109 -8.81 1.37 -3.13
N ALA A 110 -8.59 0.53 -2.11
CA ALA A 110 -8.42 1.02 -0.74
C ALA A 110 -7.16 1.88 -0.63
N TRP A 111 -6.06 1.47 -1.27
CA TRP A 111 -4.81 2.21 -1.29
C TRP A 111 -4.97 3.60 -1.95
N GLU A 112 -5.67 3.69 -3.07
CA GLU A 112 -5.96 4.96 -3.74
C GLU A 112 -6.73 5.91 -2.82
N ARG A 113 -7.77 5.39 -2.15
CA ARG A 113 -8.57 6.17 -1.19
C ARG A 113 -7.74 6.65 -0.01
N ASP A 114 -6.92 5.75 0.55
CA ASP A 114 -6.02 6.05 1.66
C ASP A 114 -5.03 7.18 1.27
N LEU A 115 -4.46 7.13 0.07
CA LEU A 115 -3.58 8.21 -0.43
C LEU A 115 -4.34 9.53 -0.64
N GLY A 116 -5.58 9.49 -1.12
CA GLY A 116 -6.43 10.67 -1.20
C GLY A 116 -6.68 11.30 0.16
N HIS A 117 -6.87 10.48 1.20
CA HIS A 117 -7.05 10.95 2.57
C HIS A 117 -5.77 11.58 3.13
N VAL A 118 -4.60 10.97 2.91
CA VAL A 118 -3.29 11.55 3.28
C VAL A 118 -3.11 12.94 2.67
N GLU A 119 -3.41 13.07 1.39
CA GLU A 119 -3.29 14.34 0.67
C GLU A 119 -4.28 15.41 1.18
N GLN A 120 -5.48 15.00 1.59
CA GLN A 120 -6.44 15.91 2.21
C GLN A 120 -5.92 16.45 3.55
N HIS A 121 -5.35 15.59 4.39
CA HIS A 121 -4.72 16.03 5.65
C HIS A 121 -3.57 17.01 5.42
N ARG A 122 -2.74 16.79 4.39
CA ARG A 122 -1.64 17.71 4.04
C ARG A 122 -2.17 19.10 3.71
N ARG A 123 -3.19 19.18 2.84
CA ARG A 123 -3.79 20.46 2.43
C ARG A 123 -4.37 21.26 3.60
N GLU A 124 -5.21 20.62 4.41
CA GLU A 124 -5.89 21.27 5.52
C GLU A 124 -4.93 21.73 6.64
N LEU A 125 -3.74 21.14 6.74
CA LEU A 125 -2.71 21.54 7.71
C LEU A 125 -1.70 22.55 7.16
N ASP A 126 -1.55 22.65 5.84
CA ASP A 126 -0.73 23.68 5.19
C ASP A 126 -1.46 25.03 5.13
N ASP A 127 -2.80 25.03 5.20
CA ASP A 127 -3.67 26.22 5.20
C ASP A 127 -3.86 26.87 6.61
N ASP A 128 -3.30 26.27 7.68
CA ASP A 128 -3.47 26.64 9.11
C ASP A 128 -2.24 27.34 9.72
#